data_AF-A0A125SIN1-F1
#
_entry.id   AF-A0A125SIN1-F1
#
_cell.length_a   1.000
_cell.length_b   1.000
_cell.length_c   1.000
_cell.angle_alpha   90.00
_cell.angle_beta   90.00
_cell.angle_gamma   90.00
#
_symmetry.space_group_name_H-M   'P 1'
#
loop_
_entity.id
_entity.type
_entity.pdbx_description
1 polymer ?
#
loop_
_entity_poly.entity_id
_entity_poly.type
_entity_poly.pdbx_seq_one_letter_code
_entity_poly.pdbx_strand_id
1 'polypeptide(L)'
;MTTAVLEDLEWLLRDWWHESPDELSSGDLRRGSTTLHLLLVQGFLGKAWREYGFKKEPRIIAPDIEAIATFKGLRLDLAANCIAGGGRQRELLLSFIGTFRVDNPSTGVKADAEEGFAVEVTTIAAHSPTTNLSLLPPTDGLGRRELTMSLYVDALGAVRIGEKFSRKQVLEYFRNFAGGAHYESSDPSPNRVPAINHSRLAELDEHVKADIRGGLCFELLSIGQAVATAPDISLLIEAMKTAQVGA
;
A
#
# COMPACT_ATOMS: atom_id res chain seq x y z
N MET A 1 -11.81 -22.84 -6.39
CA MET A 1 -11.19 -21.77 -5.54
C MET A 1 -9.73 -21.59 -5.93
N THR A 2 -8.94 -22.65 -5.97
CA THR A 2 -7.54 -22.64 -6.39
C THR A 2 -7.28 -22.06 -7.78
N THR A 3 -8.07 -22.44 -8.80
CA THR A 3 -7.90 -21.88 -10.15
C THR A 3 -8.02 -20.35 -10.18
N ALA A 4 -9.03 -19.79 -9.51
CA ALA A 4 -9.22 -18.34 -9.44
C ALA A 4 -8.06 -17.63 -8.72
N VAL A 5 -7.53 -18.20 -7.64
CA VAL A 5 -6.36 -17.63 -6.93
C VAL A 5 -5.12 -17.62 -7.83
N LEU A 6 -4.89 -18.67 -8.61
CA LEU A 6 -3.77 -18.70 -9.55
C LEU A 6 -3.91 -17.61 -10.61
N GLU A 7 -5.07 -17.52 -11.26
CA GLU A 7 -5.36 -16.50 -12.28
C GLU A 7 -5.19 -15.07 -11.74
N ASP A 8 -5.65 -14.82 -10.51
CA ASP A 8 -5.51 -13.54 -9.82
C ASP A 8 -4.03 -13.20 -9.55
N LEU A 9 -3.24 -14.16 -9.07
CA LEU A 9 -1.81 -13.97 -8.80
C LEU A 9 -1.00 -13.78 -10.09
N GLU A 10 -1.32 -14.53 -11.14
CA GLU A 10 -0.68 -14.37 -12.45
C GLU A 10 -1.00 -13.02 -13.07
N TRP A 11 -2.24 -12.55 -12.95
CA TRP A 11 -2.60 -11.21 -13.41
C TRP A 11 -1.88 -10.11 -12.62
N LEU A 12 -1.77 -10.24 -11.30
CA LEU A 12 -0.98 -9.28 -10.50
C LEU A 12 0.49 -9.27 -10.94
N LEU A 13 1.05 -10.42 -11.25
CA LEU A 13 2.44 -10.52 -11.71
C LEU A 13 2.62 -9.93 -13.12
N ARG A 14 1.75 -10.28 -14.07
CA ARG A 14 1.93 -9.94 -15.49
C ARG A 14 1.42 -8.56 -15.86
N ASP A 15 0.27 -8.18 -15.33
CA ASP A 15 -0.46 -7.00 -15.77
C ASP A 15 -0.32 -5.87 -14.74
N TRP A 16 -0.44 -6.15 -13.44
CA TRP A 16 -0.34 -5.11 -12.39
C TRP A 16 1.09 -4.65 -12.11
N TRP A 17 2.05 -5.57 -12.05
CA TRP A 17 3.46 -5.27 -11.75
C TRP A 17 4.26 -4.82 -12.98
N HIS A 18 4.06 -5.48 -14.12
CA HIS A 18 4.93 -5.33 -15.29
C HIS A 18 4.45 -4.29 -16.31
N GLU A 19 3.14 -4.03 -16.43
CA GLU A 19 2.68 -2.93 -17.28
C GLU A 19 2.97 -1.60 -16.60
N SER A 20 3.33 -0.58 -17.40
CA SER A 20 3.62 0.78 -16.96
C SER A 20 2.66 1.17 -15.83
N PRO A 21 3.12 1.25 -14.56
CA PRO A 21 2.23 1.52 -13.43
C PRO A 21 1.51 2.87 -13.57
N ASP A 22 2.04 3.73 -14.44
CA ASP A 22 1.49 5.01 -14.84
C ASP A 22 0.26 4.92 -15.77
N GLU A 23 0.00 3.74 -16.35
CA GLU A 23 -1.03 3.51 -17.37
C GLU A 23 -2.23 2.70 -16.87
N LEU A 24 -2.22 2.20 -15.62
CA LEU A 24 -3.37 1.47 -15.06
C LEU A 24 -4.66 2.28 -15.17
N SER A 25 -5.62 1.69 -15.86
CA SER A 25 -6.95 2.25 -16.09
C SER A 25 -7.82 2.16 -14.83
N SER A 26 -8.97 2.83 -14.85
CA SER A 26 -9.99 2.66 -13.80
C SER A 26 -10.50 1.20 -13.72
N GLY A 27 -10.52 0.48 -14.85
CA GLY A 27 -10.83 -0.94 -14.92
C GLY A 27 -9.80 -1.80 -14.17
N ASP A 28 -8.52 -1.48 -14.34
CA ASP A 28 -7.43 -2.18 -13.65
C ASP A 28 -7.50 -1.93 -12.16
N LEU A 29 -7.65 -0.67 -11.72
CA LEU A 29 -7.79 -0.33 -10.29
C LEU A 29 -8.96 -1.07 -9.63
N ARG A 30 -10.08 -1.22 -10.34
CA ARG A 30 -11.24 -2.00 -9.87
C ARG A 30 -10.91 -3.48 -9.75
N ARG A 31 -10.26 -4.06 -10.77
CA ARG A 31 -9.84 -5.47 -10.74
C ARG A 31 -8.84 -5.72 -9.62
N GLY A 32 -7.77 -4.93 -9.56
CA GLY A 32 -6.70 -5.06 -8.57
C GLY A 32 -7.18 -4.87 -7.15
N SER A 33 -8.01 -3.86 -6.86
CA SER A 33 -8.59 -3.71 -5.52
C SER A 33 -9.46 -4.90 -5.10
N THR A 34 -10.25 -5.45 -6.03
CA THR A 34 -11.07 -6.64 -5.77
C THR A 34 -10.20 -7.87 -5.52
N THR A 35 -9.25 -8.14 -6.43
CA THR A 35 -8.30 -9.25 -6.33
C THR A 35 -7.51 -9.18 -5.03
N LEU A 36 -6.91 -8.03 -4.69
CA LEU A 36 -6.13 -7.86 -3.46
C LEU A 36 -6.98 -8.02 -2.21
N HIS A 37 -8.22 -7.52 -2.22
CA HIS A 37 -9.13 -7.73 -1.10
C HIS A 37 -9.47 -9.22 -0.90
N LEU A 38 -9.73 -9.97 -1.97
CA LEU A 38 -9.99 -11.42 -1.88
C LEU A 38 -8.76 -12.18 -1.37
N LEU A 39 -7.60 -11.92 -1.95
CA LEU A 39 -6.36 -12.60 -1.61
C LEU A 39 -5.94 -12.33 -0.16
N LEU A 40 -5.90 -11.05 0.23
CA LEU A 40 -5.32 -10.62 1.51
C LEU A 40 -6.37 -10.54 2.63
N VAL A 41 -7.49 -9.86 2.39
CA VAL A 41 -8.47 -9.56 3.46
C VAL A 41 -9.43 -10.73 3.69
N GLN A 42 -9.91 -11.38 2.63
CA GLN A 42 -10.74 -12.59 2.73
C GLN A 42 -9.91 -13.87 2.94
N GLY A 43 -8.58 -13.74 2.95
CA GLY A 43 -7.63 -14.80 3.29
C GLY A 43 -7.55 -15.91 2.25
N PHE A 44 -7.93 -15.66 0.98
CA PHE A 44 -7.87 -16.68 -0.07
C PHE A 44 -6.43 -17.12 -0.34
N LEU A 45 -5.48 -16.17 -0.26
CA LEU A 45 -4.06 -16.46 -0.43
C LEU A 45 -3.55 -17.41 0.67
N GLY A 46 -3.87 -17.11 1.93
CA GLY A 46 -3.47 -17.98 3.05
C GLY A 46 -4.13 -19.36 3.02
N LYS A 47 -5.35 -19.48 2.48
CA LYS A 47 -6.01 -20.78 2.25
C LYS A 47 -5.27 -21.59 1.18
N ALA A 48 -5.00 -20.99 0.03
CA ALA A 48 -4.25 -21.63 -1.05
C ALA A 48 -2.84 -22.05 -0.57
N TRP A 49 -2.14 -21.18 0.16
CA TRP A 49 -0.83 -21.50 0.76
C TRP A 49 -0.85 -22.81 1.56
N ARG A 50 -1.83 -22.99 2.45
CA ARG A 50 -1.95 -24.21 3.26
C ARG A 50 -2.41 -25.43 2.46
N GLU A 51 -3.28 -25.23 1.47
CA GLU A 51 -3.77 -26.29 0.59
C GLU A 51 -2.63 -26.97 -0.19
N TYR A 52 -1.61 -26.20 -0.58
CA TYR A 52 -0.41 -26.69 -1.25
C TYR A 52 0.70 -27.14 -0.29
N GLY A 53 0.37 -27.36 1.00
CA GLY A 53 1.27 -27.98 1.97
C GLY A 53 2.32 -27.06 2.59
N PHE A 54 2.30 -25.76 2.27
CA PHE A 54 3.20 -24.81 2.90
C PHE A 54 2.80 -24.56 4.37
N LYS A 55 3.80 -24.40 5.22
CA LYS A 55 3.63 -24.11 6.65
C LYS A 55 3.62 -22.60 6.90
N LYS A 56 3.05 -22.17 8.03
CA LYS A 56 2.97 -20.75 8.45
C LYS A 56 2.26 -19.88 7.40
N GLU A 57 2.49 -18.57 7.43
CA GLU A 57 1.98 -17.60 6.46
C GLU A 57 3.06 -17.25 5.44
N PRO A 58 2.67 -16.90 4.19
CA PRO A 58 3.61 -16.33 3.24
C PRO A 58 4.13 -14.98 3.73
N ARG A 59 5.34 -14.64 3.32
CA ARG A 59 6.03 -13.41 3.70
C ARG A 59 6.00 -12.39 2.57
N ILE A 60 5.75 -11.13 2.92
CA ILE A 60 5.64 -10.00 2.01
C ILE A 60 6.65 -8.93 2.45
N ILE A 61 7.36 -8.35 1.49
CA ILE A 61 8.35 -7.29 1.75
C ILE A 61 7.65 -5.94 1.59
N ALA A 62 7.75 -5.07 2.60
CA ALA A 62 7.09 -3.78 2.61
C ALA A 62 7.84 -2.77 3.49
N PRO A 63 7.62 -1.46 3.29
CA PRO A 63 8.15 -0.47 4.21
C PRO A 63 7.43 -0.51 5.56
N ASP A 64 8.21 -0.31 6.62
CA ASP A 64 7.71 -0.08 7.98
C ASP A 64 7.69 1.42 8.25
N ILE A 65 6.56 2.05 7.92
CA ILE A 65 6.46 3.52 7.98
C ILE A 65 6.49 4.06 9.41
N GLU A 66 6.11 3.28 10.42
CA GLU A 66 6.21 3.70 11.81
C GLU A 66 7.67 3.72 12.26
N ALA A 67 8.44 2.69 11.89
CA ALA A 67 9.87 2.66 12.16
C ALA A 67 10.62 3.76 11.39
N ILE A 68 10.26 3.99 10.12
CA ILE A 68 10.82 5.07 9.30
C ILE A 68 10.54 6.43 9.94
N ALA A 69 9.28 6.72 10.30
CA ALA A 69 8.90 7.98 10.93
C ALA A 69 9.66 8.20 12.24
N THR A 70 9.71 7.17 13.10
CA THR A 70 10.47 7.21 14.36
C THR A 70 11.95 7.51 14.11
N PHE A 71 12.58 6.82 13.16
CA PHE A 71 13.99 7.03 12.81
C PHE A 71 14.26 8.46 12.32
N LYS A 72 13.33 9.05 11.57
CA LYS A 72 13.42 10.41 11.06
C LYS A 72 12.99 11.49 12.05
N GLY A 73 12.53 11.11 13.24
CA GLY A 73 11.98 12.06 14.22
C GLY A 73 10.63 12.66 13.80
N LEU A 74 9.93 12.02 12.86
CA LEU A 74 8.63 12.47 12.37
C LEU A 74 7.52 11.97 13.29
N ARG A 75 6.60 12.87 13.64
CA ARG A 75 5.45 12.60 14.49
C ARG A 75 4.22 12.29 13.64
N LEU A 76 3.83 11.01 13.59
CA LEU A 76 2.67 10.57 12.82
C LEU A 76 1.36 11.21 13.30
N ASP A 77 1.24 11.55 14.58
CA ASP A 77 0.08 12.27 15.13
C ASP A 77 -0.01 13.73 14.63
N LEU A 78 1.11 14.28 14.13
CA LEU A 78 1.18 15.60 13.48
C LEU A 78 1.17 15.50 11.95
N ALA A 79 1.00 14.30 11.38
CA ALA A 79 0.90 14.13 9.94
C ALA A 79 -0.42 14.74 9.43
N ALA A 80 -0.32 15.75 8.56
CA ALA A 80 -1.48 16.21 7.80
C ALA A 80 -1.93 15.11 6.83
N ASN A 81 -0.95 14.46 6.18
CA ASN A 81 -1.15 13.27 5.37
C ASN A 81 0.13 12.42 5.36
N CYS A 82 -0.02 11.11 5.23
CA CYS A 82 1.09 10.18 5.04
C CYS A 82 0.57 8.94 4.30
N ILE A 83 1.37 8.41 3.39
CA ILE A 83 1.05 7.24 2.61
C ILE A 83 2.26 6.30 2.65
N ALA A 84 1.99 5.02 2.96
CA ALA A 84 2.98 3.99 2.76
C ALA A 84 3.22 3.75 1.27
N GLY A 85 4.33 3.10 0.95
CA GLY A 85 4.61 2.67 -0.41
C GLY A 85 5.21 1.29 -0.41
N GLY A 86 6.32 1.15 -1.13
CA GLY A 86 6.97 -0.12 -1.43
C GLY A 86 6.76 -0.55 -2.87
N GLY A 87 5.94 0.18 -3.62
CA GLY A 87 5.80 0.05 -5.06
C GLY A 87 6.82 0.89 -5.83
N ARG A 88 7.11 0.42 -7.03
CA ARG A 88 7.78 1.19 -8.08
C ARG A 88 6.76 2.01 -8.86
N GLN A 89 7.08 3.28 -9.03
CA GLN A 89 6.45 4.17 -9.97
C GLN A 89 7.54 4.72 -10.88
N ARG A 90 7.44 4.43 -12.18
CA ARG A 90 8.57 4.57 -13.13
C ARG A 90 9.81 3.84 -12.59
N GLU A 91 10.95 4.52 -12.53
CA GLU A 91 12.21 3.99 -12.02
C GLU A 91 12.40 4.20 -10.50
N LEU A 92 11.40 4.77 -9.81
CA LEU A 92 11.52 5.12 -8.39
C LEU A 92 10.76 4.11 -7.52
N LEU A 93 11.49 3.46 -6.60
CA LEU A 93 10.90 2.72 -5.49
C LEU A 93 10.68 3.68 -4.33
N LEU A 94 9.42 4.07 -4.08
CA LEU A 94 9.09 4.98 -2.99
C LEU A 94 8.57 4.18 -1.80
N SER A 95 9.23 4.29 -0.65
CA SER A 95 8.78 3.62 0.58
C SER A 95 7.71 4.41 1.33
N PHE A 96 7.67 5.72 1.14
CA PHE A 96 6.92 6.62 2.01
C PHE A 96 6.82 8.03 1.40
N ILE A 97 5.65 8.65 1.50
CA ILE A 97 5.40 10.06 1.20
C ILE A 97 4.54 10.64 2.32
N GLY A 98 4.89 11.81 2.85
CA GLY A 98 4.08 12.45 3.87
C GLY A 98 4.32 13.95 4.02
N THR A 99 3.36 14.58 4.68
CA THR A 99 3.32 16.00 5.01
C THR A 99 3.05 16.13 6.51
N PHE A 100 3.98 16.74 7.24
CA PHE A 100 3.99 16.81 8.69
C PHE A 100 3.92 18.26 9.17
N ARG A 101 3.10 18.52 10.19
CA ARG A 101 3.15 19.80 10.90
C ARG A 101 4.41 19.83 11.75
N VAL A 102 5.13 20.94 11.70
CA VAL A 102 6.35 21.18 12.47
C VAL A 102 6.33 22.56 13.11
N ASP A 103 7.11 22.75 14.17
CA ASP A 103 7.28 24.06 14.81
C ASP A 103 7.77 25.06 13.75
N ASN A 104 7.15 26.24 13.70
CA ASN A 104 7.54 27.28 12.77
C ASN A 104 8.89 27.87 13.20
N PRO A 105 9.97 27.70 12.42
CA PRO A 105 11.30 28.13 12.84
C PRO A 105 11.45 29.66 12.87
N SER A 106 10.59 30.39 12.15
CA SER A 106 10.65 31.86 12.07
C SER A 106 9.79 32.57 13.12
N THR A 107 8.67 31.97 13.52
CA THR A 107 7.73 32.58 14.49
C THR A 107 7.73 31.88 15.85
N GLY A 108 8.29 30.68 15.95
CA GLY A 108 8.27 29.84 17.16
C GLY A 108 6.91 29.19 17.45
N VAL A 109 5.91 29.39 16.58
CA VAL A 109 4.58 28.78 16.71
C VAL A 109 4.69 27.26 16.66
N LYS A 110 4.00 26.59 17.57
CA LYS A 110 4.08 25.14 17.74
C LYS A 110 3.36 24.36 16.65
N ALA A 111 3.85 23.15 16.35
CA ALA A 111 3.28 22.26 15.35
C ALA A 111 1.81 21.91 15.59
N ASP A 112 1.33 21.96 16.84
CA ASP A 112 -0.04 21.67 17.24
C ASP A 112 -0.97 22.89 17.23
N ALA A 113 -0.45 24.11 17.04
CA ALA A 113 -1.24 25.34 17.03
C ALA A 113 -2.21 25.41 15.84
N GLU A 114 -3.43 25.91 16.02
CA GLU A 114 -4.47 25.98 14.97
C GLU A 114 -4.01 26.68 13.67
N GLU A 115 -3.15 27.70 13.78
CA GLU A 115 -2.60 28.43 12.64
C GLU A 115 -1.14 28.83 12.89
N GLY A 116 -0.43 29.21 11.82
CA GLY A 116 0.94 29.75 11.91
C GLY A 116 2.05 28.70 12.09
N PHE A 117 1.71 27.41 12.19
CA PHE A 117 2.67 26.30 12.13
C PHE A 117 3.36 26.22 10.75
N ALA A 118 4.51 25.54 10.70
CA ALA A 118 5.17 25.21 9.45
C ALA A 118 4.86 23.77 9.03
N VAL A 119 5.17 23.44 7.77
CA VAL A 119 4.94 22.11 7.21
C VAL A 119 6.23 21.58 6.63
N GLU A 120 6.54 20.32 6.95
CA GLU A 120 7.62 19.55 6.35
C GLU A 120 7.02 18.51 5.40
N VAL A 121 7.50 18.47 4.15
CA VAL A 121 7.16 17.44 3.17
C VAL A 121 8.32 16.47 3.07
N THR A 122 8.04 15.18 3.23
CA THR A 122 9.05 14.13 3.24
C THR A 122 8.70 13.05 2.23
N THR A 123 9.65 12.75 1.35
CA THR A 123 9.58 11.60 0.43
C THR A 123 10.82 10.74 0.66
N ILE A 124 10.62 9.43 0.83
CA ILE A 124 11.72 8.49 1.05
C ILE A 124 11.69 7.45 -0.06
N ALA A 125 12.70 7.52 -0.92
CA ALA A 125 12.98 6.48 -1.89
C ALA A 125 13.82 5.37 -1.23
N ALA A 126 13.55 4.12 -1.60
CA ALA A 126 14.41 3.00 -1.27
C ALA A 126 15.32 2.68 -2.46
N HIS A 127 16.50 2.13 -2.15
CA HIS A 127 17.41 1.67 -3.19
C HIS A 127 16.81 0.53 -4.01
N SER A 128 17.23 0.46 -5.28
CA SER A 128 16.79 -0.61 -6.18
C SER A 128 17.06 -1.99 -5.57
N PRO A 129 16.14 -2.97 -5.75
CA PRO A 129 16.31 -4.37 -5.38
C PRO A 129 17.60 -5.04 -5.86
N THR A 130 18.24 -4.52 -6.92
CA THR A 130 19.52 -5.02 -7.45
C THR A 130 20.73 -4.52 -6.68
N THR A 131 20.55 -3.61 -5.72
CA THR A 131 21.64 -3.04 -4.92
C THR A 131 22.05 -4.02 -3.84
N ASN A 132 23.36 -4.22 -3.67
CA ASN A 132 23.89 -5.08 -2.62
C ASN A 132 23.49 -4.55 -1.23
N LEU A 133 22.63 -5.30 -0.53
CA LEU A 133 22.07 -4.93 0.78
C LEU A 133 23.16 -4.65 1.83
N SER A 134 24.35 -5.26 1.72
CA SER A 134 25.44 -5.05 2.68
C SER A 134 26.10 -3.67 2.58
N LEU A 135 25.80 -2.93 1.51
CA LEU A 135 26.30 -1.57 1.28
C LEU A 135 25.24 -0.51 1.60
N LEU A 136 24.03 -0.93 1.95
CA LEU A 136 22.93 -0.01 2.17
C LEU A 136 22.95 0.54 3.60
N PRO A 137 22.56 1.80 3.81
CA PRO A 137 22.42 2.36 5.15
C PRO A 137 21.40 1.56 5.97
N PRO A 138 21.46 1.57 7.31
CA PRO A 138 20.49 0.89 8.16
C PRO A 138 19.02 1.24 7.88
N THR A 139 18.77 2.42 7.30
CA THR A 139 17.43 2.88 6.90
C THR A 139 16.80 2.07 5.78
N ASP A 140 17.59 1.43 4.93
CA ASP A 140 17.06 0.63 3.82
C ASP A 140 16.37 -0.64 4.30
N GLY A 141 16.81 -1.18 5.45
CA GLY A 141 16.12 -2.26 6.12
C GLY A 141 14.70 -1.88 6.55
N LEU A 142 14.45 -0.59 6.83
CA LEU A 142 13.12 -0.09 7.20
C LEU A 142 12.22 0.11 5.97
N GLY A 143 12.82 0.43 4.81
CA GLY A 143 12.09 0.52 3.54
C GLY A 143 11.69 -0.83 2.94
N ARG A 144 12.33 -1.93 3.40
CA ARG A 144 12.15 -3.30 2.89
C ARG A 144 12.14 -4.32 4.03
N ARG A 145 11.16 -4.21 4.92
CA ARG A 145 10.95 -5.15 6.01
C ARG A 145 10.16 -6.36 5.53
N GLU A 146 10.61 -7.55 5.92
CA GLU A 146 9.87 -8.78 5.69
C GLU A 146 8.81 -8.97 6.78
N LEU A 147 7.55 -9.08 6.37
CA LEU A 147 6.39 -9.21 7.24
C LEU A 147 5.65 -10.51 6.90
N THR A 148 5.03 -11.15 7.90
CA THR A 148 4.05 -12.20 7.59
C THR A 148 2.82 -11.56 6.97
N MET A 149 2.06 -12.30 6.18
CA MET A 149 0.86 -11.78 5.51
C MET A 149 -0.10 -11.06 6.47
N SER A 150 -0.35 -11.62 7.66
CA SER A 150 -1.23 -10.97 8.65
C SER A 150 -0.65 -9.64 9.14
N LEU A 151 0.63 -9.61 9.50
CA LEU A 151 1.31 -8.37 9.91
C LEU A 151 1.37 -7.34 8.78
N TYR A 152 1.50 -7.79 7.52
CA TYR A 152 1.50 -6.92 6.36
C TYR A 152 0.15 -6.23 6.16
N VAL A 153 -0.95 -6.97 6.29
CA VAL A 153 -2.32 -6.46 6.14
C VAL A 153 -2.69 -5.48 7.26
N ASP A 154 -2.21 -5.73 8.48
CA ASP A 154 -2.45 -4.87 9.64
C ASP A 154 -1.50 -3.67 9.74
N ALA A 155 -0.36 -3.71 9.03
CA ALA A 155 0.60 -2.61 9.01
C ALA A 155 -0.02 -1.32 8.46
N LEU A 156 0.51 -0.19 8.93
CA LEU A 156 0.06 1.14 8.56
C LEU A 156 0.23 1.37 7.05
N GLY A 157 -0.86 1.71 6.38
CA GLY A 157 -0.89 2.05 4.95
C GLY A 157 -1.08 3.55 4.70
N ALA A 158 -1.73 4.26 5.62
CA ALA A 158 -2.02 5.68 5.48
C ALA A 158 -2.20 6.39 6.82
N VAL A 159 -1.99 7.72 6.83
CA VAL A 159 -2.34 8.62 7.92
C VAL A 159 -3.02 9.87 7.37
N ARG A 160 -4.07 10.35 8.03
CA ARG A 160 -4.73 11.62 7.70
C ARG A 160 -5.05 12.37 8.99
N ILE A 161 -4.46 13.56 9.16
CA ILE A 161 -4.65 14.41 10.35
C ILE A 161 -4.41 13.60 11.65
N GLY A 162 -3.27 12.91 11.71
CA GLY A 162 -2.89 12.05 12.83
C GLY A 162 -3.64 10.72 12.95
N GLU A 163 -4.78 10.54 12.25
CA GLU A 163 -5.53 9.28 12.25
C GLU A 163 -4.86 8.24 11.36
N LYS A 164 -4.66 7.04 11.92
CA LYS A 164 -3.91 5.93 11.32
C LYS A 164 -4.84 4.91 10.65
N PHE A 165 -4.48 4.47 9.44
CA PHE A 165 -5.22 3.47 8.68
C PHE A 165 -4.31 2.32 8.23
N SER A 166 -4.71 1.08 8.53
CA SER A 166 -4.00 -0.12 8.05
C SER A 166 -4.22 -0.36 6.56
N ARG A 167 -3.36 -1.17 5.94
CA ARG A 167 -3.53 -1.62 4.56
C ARG A 167 -4.86 -2.32 4.33
N LYS A 168 -5.35 -3.07 5.31
CA LYS A 168 -6.71 -3.63 5.30
C LYS A 168 -7.78 -2.57 5.06
N GLN A 169 -7.73 -1.47 5.81
CA GLN A 169 -8.71 -0.39 5.71
C GLN A 169 -8.60 0.33 4.36
N VAL A 170 -7.39 0.50 3.83
CA VAL A 170 -7.17 1.01 2.46
C VAL A 170 -7.82 0.10 1.42
N LEU A 171 -7.60 -1.23 1.50
CA LEU A 171 -8.21 -2.20 0.59
C LEU A 171 -9.74 -2.22 0.70
N GLU A 172 -10.29 -2.14 1.91
CA GLU A 172 -11.73 -2.04 2.15
C GLU A 172 -12.33 -0.75 1.58
N TYR A 173 -11.61 0.38 1.69
CA TYR A 173 -12.00 1.64 1.06
C TYR A 173 -12.10 1.48 -0.47
N PHE A 174 -11.07 0.94 -1.11
CA PHE A 174 -11.11 0.76 -2.57
C PHE A 174 -12.22 -0.19 -3.00
N ARG A 175 -12.42 -1.31 -2.30
CA ARG A 175 -13.51 -2.24 -2.62
C ARG A 175 -14.89 -1.57 -2.60
N ASN A 176 -15.16 -0.78 -1.57
CA ASN A 176 -16.50 -0.26 -1.29
C ASN A 176 -16.82 1.04 -2.05
N PHE A 177 -15.81 1.88 -2.28
CA PHE A 177 -16.00 3.26 -2.74
C PHE A 177 -15.34 3.52 -4.10
N ALA A 178 -14.06 3.20 -4.25
CA ALA A 178 -13.31 3.54 -5.46
C ALA A 178 -13.37 2.47 -6.59
N GLY A 179 -13.77 1.24 -6.28
CA GLY A 179 -13.95 0.13 -7.22
C GLY A 179 -15.37 0.03 -7.80
N GLY A 180 -16.31 0.91 -7.43
CA GLY A 180 -17.66 0.95 -8.00
C GLY A 180 -17.72 1.74 -9.32
N ALA A 181 -18.85 1.70 -10.03
CA ALA A 181 -19.14 2.49 -11.25
C ALA A 181 -19.15 4.03 -11.04
N HIS A 182 -18.68 4.51 -9.89
CA HIS A 182 -18.78 5.91 -9.45
C HIS A 182 -17.42 6.60 -9.27
N TYR A 183 -16.29 5.96 -9.61
CA TYR A 183 -14.98 6.63 -9.52
C TYR A 183 -14.85 7.84 -10.47
N GLU A 184 -15.63 7.88 -11.56
CA GLU A 184 -15.64 9.03 -12.49
C GLU A 184 -16.64 10.13 -12.11
N SER A 185 -17.46 9.93 -11.07
CA SER A 185 -18.40 10.95 -10.60
C SER A 185 -17.95 11.47 -9.24
N SER A 186 -17.25 12.59 -9.23
CA SER A 186 -16.89 13.38 -8.04
C SER A 186 -18.11 14.01 -7.34
N ASP A 187 -19.31 13.43 -7.48
CA ASP A 187 -20.50 13.82 -6.74
C ASP A 187 -20.84 12.72 -5.71
N PRO A 188 -20.50 12.93 -4.42
CA PRO A 188 -20.87 11.99 -3.38
C PRO A 188 -22.40 11.91 -3.28
N SER A 189 -22.96 10.73 -3.52
CA SER A 189 -24.39 10.48 -3.27
C SER A 189 -24.71 10.76 -1.79
N PRO A 190 -25.69 11.62 -1.47
CA PRO A 190 -25.99 12.05 -0.10
C PRO A 190 -26.50 10.93 0.81
N ASN A 191 -26.80 9.74 0.27
CA ASN A 191 -27.37 8.61 1.02
C ASN A 191 -26.37 7.50 1.39
N ARG A 192 -25.09 7.63 1.00
CA ARG A 192 -24.03 6.74 1.51
C ARG A 192 -23.20 7.52 2.50
N VAL A 193 -23.61 7.51 3.77
CA VAL A 193 -22.72 7.94 4.85
C VAL A 193 -21.61 6.88 4.94
N PRO A 194 -20.37 7.19 4.52
CA PRO A 194 -19.27 6.27 4.73
C PRO A 194 -19.12 6.12 6.25
N ALA A 195 -18.85 4.92 6.76
CA ALA A 195 -18.37 4.80 8.14
C ALA A 195 -17.25 5.84 8.33
N ILE A 196 -17.21 6.56 9.46
CA ILE A 196 -16.37 7.76 9.68
C ILE A 196 -14.94 7.59 9.12
N ASN A 197 -14.35 6.41 9.31
CA ASN A 197 -13.02 6.03 8.82
C ASN A 197 -12.83 6.17 7.29
N HIS A 198 -13.88 5.96 6.48
CA HIS A 198 -13.82 6.08 5.02
C HIS A 198 -13.88 7.54 4.54
N SER A 199 -14.46 8.45 5.33
CA SER A 199 -14.49 9.88 4.95
C SER A 199 -13.08 10.49 4.95
N ARG A 200 -12.27 10.16 5.95
CA ARG A 200 -10.88 10.60 6.04
C ARG A 200 -9.96 9.98 4.99
N LEU A 201 -10.21 8.72 4.61
CA LEU A 201 -9.53 8.11 3.47
C LEU A 201 -9.94 8.78 2.16
N ALA A 202 -11.21 9.13 1.97
CA ALA A 202 -11.64 9.87 0.78
C ALA A 202 -10.96 11.24 0.67
N GLU A 203 -10.90 12.02 1.76
CA GLU A 203 -10.13 13.28 1.78
C GLU A 203 -8.67 13.06 1.38
N LEU A 204 -8.05 11.97 1.84
CA LEU A 204 -6.65 11.67 1.58
C LEU A 204 -6.38 11.39 0.10
N ASP A 205 -7.30 10.74 -0.61
CA ASP A 205 -7.21 10.48 -2.05
C ASP A 205 -7.11 11.78 -2.87
N GLU A 206 -7.83 12.82 -2.43
CA GLU A 206 -7.87 14.12 -3.11
C GLU A 206 -6.66 15.01 -2.80
N HIS A 207 -6.02 14.82 -1.63
CA HIS A 207 -5.01 15.75 -1.10
C HIS A 207 -3.56 15.32 -1.29
N VAL A 208 -3.29 14.03 -1.50
CA VAL A 208 -1.92 13.54 -1.71
C VAL A 208 -1.76 13.13 -3.16
N LYS A 209 -0.70 13.62 -3.82
CA LYS A 209 -0.28 13.13 -5.13
C LYS A 209 1.11 12.52 -5.04
N ALA A 210 1.22 11.26 -5.44
CA ALA A 210 2.47 10.57 -5.69
C ALA A 210 2.74 10.61 -7.21
N ASP A 211 3.58 11.56 -7.62
CA ASP A 211 3.85 11.87 -9.03
C ASP A 211 2.55 12.16 -9.80
N ILE A 212 2.04 11.22 -10.58
CA ILE A 212 0.81 11.37 -11.38
C ILE A 212 -0.45 10.77 -10.73
N ARG A 213 -0.35 10.04 -9.61
CA ARG A 213 -1.49 9.34 -8.99
C ARG A 213 -1.87 9.93 -7.63
N GLY A 214 -3.14 9.78 -7.26
CA GLY A 214 -3.59 10.01 -5.89
C GLY A 214 -2.81 9.11 -4.92
N GLY A 215 -2.54 9.60 -3.71
CA GLY A 215 -1.70 8.91 -2.74
C GLY A 215 -2.24 7.52 -2.41
N LEU A 216 -3.55 7.39 -2.19
CA LEU A 216 -4.16 6.09 -1.92
C LEU A 216 -4.09 5.14 -3.12
N CYS A 217 -4.23 5.65 -4.35
CA CYS A 217 -3.99 4.85 -5.55
C CYS A 217 -2.55 4.33 -5.62
N PHE A 218 -1.58 5.14 -5.22
CA PHE A 218 -0.18 4.72 -5.14
C PHE A 218 0.06 3.64 -4.07
N GLU A 219 -0.59 3.72 -2.91
CA GLU A 219 -0.51 2.63 -1.93
C GLU A 219 -1.19 1.36 -2.43
N LEU A 220 -2.36 1.45 -3.08
CA LEU A 220 -3.00 0.28 -3.68
C LEU A 220 -2.08 -0.40 -4.72
N LEU A 221 -1.46 0.41 -5.58
CA LEU A 221 -0.45 -0.07 -6.52
C LEU A 221 0.68 -0.79 -5.78
N SER A 222 1.27 -0.12 -4.78
CA SER A 222 2.34 -0.66 -3.95
C SER A 222 1.97 -1.99 -3.31
N ILE A 223 0.72 -2.13 -2.84
CA ILE A 223 0.24 -3.37 -2.25
C ILE A 223 0.24 -4.51 -3.27
N GLY A 224 -0.32 -4.28 -4.46
CA GLY A 224 -0.37 -5.33 -5.48
C GLY A 224 1.01 -5.72 -5.99
N GLN A 225 1.90 -4.75 -6.14
CA GLN A 225 3.29 -4.99 -6.51
C GLN A 225 4.07 -5.79 -5.46
N ALA A 226 3.90 -5.47 -4.17
CA ALA A 226 4.53 -6.20 -3.07
C ALA A 226 4.05 -7.66 -2.99
N VAL A 227 2.76 -7.91 -3.25
CA VAL A 227 2.22 -9.28 -3.32
C VAL A 227 2.76 -10.01 -4.55
N ALA A 228 2.69 -9.40 -5.72
CA ALA A 228 3.11 -10.01 -6.98
C ALA A 228 4.58 -10.46 -6.97
N THR A 229 5.44 -9.68 -6.29
CA THR A 229 6.89 -9.89 -6.28
C THR A 229 7.42 -10.60 -5.04
N ALA A 230 6.54 -10.98 -4.10
CA ALA A 230 6.96 -11.68 -2.89
C ALA A 230 7.48 -13.09 -3.24
N PRO A 231 8.68 -13.49 -2.76
CA PRO A 231 9.28 -14.78 -3.10
C PRO A 231 8.39 -16.00 -2.79
N ASP A 232 7.69 -15.96 -1.66
CA ASP A 232 6.76 -17.02 -1.27
C ASP A 232 5.60 -17.16 -2.26
N ILE A 233 5.16 -16.06 -2.87
CA ILE A 233 4.06 -16.06 -3.85
C ILE A 233 4.49 -16.74 -5.15
N SER A 234 5.73 -16.54 -5.59
CA SER A 234 6.29 -17.28 -6.71
C SER A 234 6.34 -18.79 -6.44
N LEU A 235 6.74 -19.21 -5.23
CA LEU A 235 6.73 -20.62 -4.84
C LEU A 235 5.32 -21.22 -4.90
N LEU A 236 4.31 -20.46 -4.44
CA LEU A 236 2.92 -20.89 -4.50
C LEU A 236 2.43 -21.06 -5.94
N ILE A 237 2.69 -20.07 -6.81
CA ILE A 237 2.31 -20.12 -8.24
C ILE A 237 2.88 -21.38 -8.91
N GLU A 238 4.17 -21.67 -8.70
CA GLU A 238 4.82 -22.84 -9.29
C GLU A 238 4.22 -24.17 -8.78
N ALA A 239 3.91 -24.25 -7.48
CA ALA A 239 3.25 -25.41 -6.90
C ALA A 239 1.84 -25.63 -7.49
N MET A 240 1.08 -24.56 -7.69
CA MET A 240 -0.26 -24.59 -8.30
C MET A 240 -0.22 -25.06 -9.75
N LYS A 241 0.72 -24.55 -10.55
CA LYS A 241 0.93 -24.96 -11.95
C LYS A 241 1.30 -26.43 -12.05
N THR A 242 2.23 -26.89 -11.22
CA THR A 242 2.66 -28.29 -11.21
C THR A 242 1.50 -29.24 -10.93
N ALA A 243 0.62 -28.89 -9.97
CA ALA A 243 -0.56 -29.69 -9.65
C ALA A 243 -1.60 -29.71 -10.78
N GLN A 244 -1.74 -28.62 -11.56
CA GLN A 244 -2.64 -28.58 -12.71
C GLN A 244 -2.20 -29.45 -13.88
N VAL A 245 -0.89 -29.62 -14.10
CA VAL A 245 -0.36 -30.48 -15.17
C VAL A 245 -0.47 -31.97 -14.82
N GLY A 246 -0.45 -32.30 -13.53
CA GLY A 246 -0.55 -33.68 -13.04
C GLY A 246 -1.97 -34.21 -12.84
N ALA A 247 -3.00 -33.38 -13.02
CA ALA A 247 -4.41 -33.72 -12.86
C ALA A 247 -5.08 -34.02 -14.21
#